data_AF-A0A7C5GBC4-F1
#
_entry.id   AF-A0A7C5GBC4-F1
#
_cell.length_a   1.000
_cell.length_b   1.000
_cell.length_c   1.000
_cell.angle_alpha   90.00
_cell.angle_beta   90.00
_cell.angle_gamma   90.00
#
_symmetry.space_group_name_H-M   'P 1'
#
loop_
_entity.id
_entity.type
_entity.pdbx_description
1 polymer ?
#
loop_
_entity_poly.entity_id
_entity_poly.type
_entity_poly.pdbx_seq_one_letter_code
_entity_poly.pdbx_strand_id
1 'polypeptide(L)' 'TLHRRYGGCNKQVRARPFPAQSEQYRNLEFFHQYMSNGLTINAPGYRE' A
#
# COMPACT_ATOMS: atom_id res chain seq x y z
N THR A 1 0.99 -6.47 -5.46
CA THR A 1 0.04 -6.24 -4.34
C THR A 1 0.41 -4.96 -3.61
N LEU A 2 -0.55 -4.31 -2.94
CA LEU A 2 -0.30 -3.08 -2.16
C LEU A 2 0.76 -3.26 -1.07
N HIS A 3 0.74 -4.38 -0.36
CA HIS A 3 1.68 -4.62 0.75
C HIS A 3 3.13 -4.75 0.28
N ARG A 4 3.36 -5.29 -0.93
CA ARG A 4 4.70 -5.29 -1.54
C ARG A 4 5.18 -3.86 -1.81
N ARG A 5 4.27 -2.96 -2.24
CA ARG A 5 4.60 -1.54 -2.45
C ARG A 5 4.92 -0.85 -1.14
N TYR A 6 4.14 -1.05 -0.08
CA TYR A 6 4.43 -0.49 1.25
C TYR A 6 5.79 -0.95 1.78
N GLY A 7 6.10 -2.24 1.66
CA GLY A 7 7.41 -2.76 2.04
C GLY A 7 8.56 -2.13 1.24
N GLY A 8 8.37 -1.89 -0.06
CA GLY A 8 9.34 -1.17 -0.89
C GLY A 8 9.54 0.28 -0.47
N CYS A 9 8.45 1.03 -0.25
CA CYS A 9 8.50 2.41 0.23
C CYS A 9 9.22 2.52 1.58
N ASN A 10 8.93 1.63 2.53
CA ASN A 10 9.62 1.63 3.84
C ASN A 10 11.13 1.40 3.69
N LYS A 11 11.55 0.47 2.82
CA LYS A 11 12.98 0.25 2.53
C LYS A 11 13.65 1.49 1.94
N GLN A 12 12.97 2.21 1.05
CA GLN A 12 13.50 3.41 0.40
C GLN A 12 13.83 4.52 1.40
N VAL A 13 13.01 4.68 2.44
CA VAL A 13 13.25 5.62 3.55
C VAL A 13 14.11 5.01 4.67
N ARG A 14 14.78 3.87 4.42
CA ARG A 14 15.65 3.14 5.37
C ARG A 14 14.93 2.68 6.65
N ALA A 15 13.63 2.46 6.59
CA ALA A 15 12.83 1.87 7.67
C ALA A 15 12.70 0.34 7.51
N ARG A 16 12.53 -0.37 8.64
CA ARG A 16 12.23 -1.80 8.62
C ARG A 16 10.79 -2.03 8.14
N PRO A 17 10.56 -2.83 7.09
CA PRO A 17 9.20 -3.17 6.66
C PRO A 17 8.45 -3.98 7.72
N PHE A 18 7.14 -3.75 7.82
CA PHE A 18 6.26 -4.62 8.58
C PHE A 18 5.94 -5.91 7.80
N PRO A 19 5.53 -7.00 8.47
CA PRO A 19 5.01 -8.19 7.80
C PRO A 19 3.81 -7.85 6.90
N ALA A 20 3.66 -8.58 5.80
CA ALA A 20 2.42 -8.54 5.03
C ALA A 20 1.24 -8.96 5.92
N GLN A 21 0.07 -8.37 5.71
CA GLN A 21 -1.13 -8.58 6.53
C GLN A 21 -0.99 -8.20 8.03
N SER A 22 0.09 -7.50 8.40
CA SER A 22 0.18 -6.86 9.71
C SER A 22 -0.93 -5.83 9.90
N GLU A 23 -1.29 -5.55 11.15
CA GLU A 23 -2.26 -4.50 11.49
C GLU A 23 -1.87 -3.14 10.90
N GLN A 24 -0.59 -2.79 10.94
CA GLN A 24 -0.05 -1.54 10.41
C GLN A 24 -0.33 -1.39 8.91
N TYR A 25 -0.05 -2.42 8.10
CA TYR A 25 -0.29 -2.36 6.66
C TYR A 25 -1.76 -2.49 6.27
N ARG A 26 -2.58 -3.21 7.05
CA ARG A 26 -4.03 -3.26 6.82
C ARG A 26 -4.69 -1.92 7.10
N ASN A 27 -4.31 -1.25 8.19
CA ASN A 27 -4.82 0.07 8.53
C ASN A 27 -4.37 1.11 7.49
N LEU A 28 -3.12 1.03 7.00
CA LEU A 28 -2.62 1.90 5.94
C LEU A 28 -3.35 1.67 4.61
N GLU A 29 -3.64 0.41 4.26
CA GLU A 29 -4.46 0.05 3.09
C GLU A 29 -5.86 0.64 3.17
N PHE A 30 -6.53 0.50 4.33
CA PHE A 30 -7.84 1.12 4.55
C PHE A 30 -7.80 2.64 4.38
N PHE A 31 -6.82 3.31 4.98
CA PHE A 31 -6.65 4.76 4.87
C PHE A 31 -6.44 5.22 3.42
N HIS A 32 -5.57 4.55 2.67
CA HIS A 32 -5.32 4.88 1.26
C HIS A 32 -6.56 4.63 0.38
N GLN A 33 -7.32 3.57 0.66
CA GLN A 33 -8.57 3.30 -0.04
C GLN A 33 -9.61 4.40 0.25
N TYR A 34 -9.73 4.82 1.51
CA TYR A 34 -10.62 5.91 1.90
C TYR A 34 -10.24 7.24 1.23
N MET A 35 -8.95 7.59 1.16
CA MET A 35 -8.48 8.79 0.46
C MET A 35 -8.77 8.75 -1.05
N SER A 36 -8.91 7.54 -1.62
CA SER A 36 -9.15 7.34 -3.06
C SER A 36 -10.63 7.31 -3.42
N ASN A 37 -11.53 7.64 -2.48
CA ASN A 37 -12.97 7.69 -2.72
C ASN A 37 -13.32 8.68 -3.85
N GLY A 38 -14.16 8.24 -4.79
CA GLY A 38 -14.53 9.00 -5.98
C GLY A 38 -13.66 8.71 -7.22
N LEU A 39 -12.55 7.99 -7.06
CA LEU A 39 -11.77 7.48 -8.19
C LEU A 39 -12.35 6.14 -8.67
N THR A 40 -12.32 5.90 -9.98
CA THR A 40 -12.73 4.62 -10.56
C THR A 40 -11.67 3.55 -10.31
N ILE A 41 -12.11 2.33 -10.00
CA ILE A 41 -11.20 1.20 -9.82
C ILE A 41 -10.60 0.82 -11.17
N ASN A 42 -9.28 0.79 -11.26
CA ASN A 42 -8.51 0.52 -12.48
C ASN A 42 -7.53 -0.67 -12.35
N ALA A 43 -7.82 -1.61 -11.45
CA ALA A 43 -7.02 -2.82 -11.28
C ALA A 43 -7.42 -3.92 -12.29
N PRO A 44 -6.46 -4.66 -12.88
CA PRO A 44 -5.01 -4.54 -12.75
C PRO A 44 -4.44 -3.36 -13.55
N GLY A 45 -3.70 -2.46 -12.88
CA GLY A 45 -3.06 -1.32 -13.53
C GLY A 45 -1.62 -1.65 -13.92
N TYR A 46 -1.28 -1.45 -15.20
CA TYR A 46 0.12 -1.46 -15.65
C TYR A 46 0.82 -0.17 -15.21
N ARG A 47 1.96 -0.31 -14.54
CA ARG A 47 2.84 0.81 -14.14
C ARG A 47 4.29 0.35 -14.25
N GLU A 48 5.14 1.23 -14.74
CA GLU A 48 6.59 1.03 -14.94
C GLU A 48 7.37 0.91 -13.62
#